data_AF-A0A9E6RAR2-F1
#
_entry.id   AF-A0A9E6RAR2-F1
#
_cell.length_a   1.000
_cell.length_b   1.000
_cell.length_c   1.000
_cell.angle_alpha   90.00
_cell.angle_beta   90.00
_cell.angle_gamma   90.00
#
_symmetry.space_group_name_H-M   'P 1'
#
loop_
_entity.id
_entity.type
_entity.pdbx_description
1 polymer ?
#
loop_
_entity_poly.entity_id
_entity_poly.type
_entity_poly.pdbx_seq_one_letter_code
_entity_poly.pdbx_strand_id
1 'polypeptide(L)'
;MSAAEGFSAGQRAKLGALTERLAPNDAAARAVCLADGIGVRHLARAIARRALSADPHLALCAVLKVDPVTLAPLRELARPPRAVAGPVAWWHLAVGLVIKREVDRIAIRDAAARVALSPATFVRAEQGRAVSTDAFFRLCGFLDLHPHDATARAGADPHEVAAANVAVTSHVRTAAAAGLGCFTGDIR
;
A
#
# COMPACT_ATOMS: atom_id res chain seq x y z
N MET A 1 6.24 24.30 -1.71
CA MET A 1 5.49 23.42 -0.78
C MET A 1 6.27 22.12 -0.64
N SER A 2 6.71 21.79 0.57
CA SER A 2 7.62 20.65 0.84
C SER A 2 6.87 19.32 0.73
N ALA A 3 7.16 18.54 -0.32
CA ALA A 3 6.46 17.29 -0.66
C ALA A 3 7.02 16.05 0.08
N ALA A 4 7.69 16.21 1.22
CA ALA A 4 8.44 15.12 1.86
C ALA A 4 8.18 14.95 3.36
N GLU A 5 7.01 15.33 3.87
CA GLU A 5 6.54 14.78 5.15
C GLU A 5 6.07 13.34 4.92
N GLY A 6 7.03 12.42 4.77
CA GLY A 6 6.74 11.00 4.80
C GLY A 6 6.01 10.65 6.08
N PHE A 7 5.22 9.57 6.03
CA PHE A 7 4.25 9.16 7.04
C PHE A 7 4.64 9.63 8.45
N SER A 8 4.06 10.76 8.87
CA SER A 8 4.70 11.62 9.84
C SER A 8 4.65 10.98 11.23
N ALA A 9 5.55 11.39 12.12
CA ALA A 9 5.44 11.04 13.54
C ALA A 9 4.04 11.41 14.09
N GLY A 10 3.42 12.48 13.55
CA GLY A 10 2.04 12.88 13.84
C GLY A 10 0.99 11.87 13.41
N GLN A 11 1.07 11.33 12.18
CA GLN A 11 0.13 10.29 11.73
C GLN A 11 0.26 9.01 12.55
N ARG A 12 1.49 8.59 12.90
CA ARG A 12 1.70 7.44 13.81
C ARG A 12 1.12 7.70 15.20
N ALA A 13 1.29 8.91 15.73
CA ALA A 13 0.72 9.29 17.03
C ALA A 13 -0.82 9.29 17.00
N LYS A 14 -1.42 9.84 15.93
CA LYS A 14 -2.88 9.87 15.76
C LYS A 14 -3.46 8.45 15.60
N LEU A 15 -2.85 7.60 14.77
CA LEU A 15 -3.26 6.20 14.64
C LEU A 15 -3.10 5.45 15.97
N GLY A 16 -1.99 5.63 16.66
CA GLY A 16 -1.76 5.04 17.98
C GLY A 16 -2.83 5.45 18.99
N ALA A 17 -3.19 6.74 19.04
CA ALA A 17 -4.25 7.24 19.92
C ALA A 17 -5.65 6.72 19.54
N LEU A 18 -5.95 6.58 18.25
CA LEU A 18 -7.21 5.96 17.79
C LEU A 18 -7.27 4.49 18.17
N THR A 19 -6.16 3.76 17.98
CA THR A 19 -6.05 2.35 18.37
C THR A 19 -6.16 2.20 19.88
N GLU A 20 -5.51 3.08 20.62
CA GLU A 20 -5.59 3.14 22.08
C GLU A 20 -7.01 3.45 22.52
N ARG A 21 -7.79 4.30 21.85
CA ARG A 21 -9.22 4.51 22.19
C ARG A 21 -10.09 3.27 22.05
N LEU A 22 -9.74 2.33 21.16
CA LEU A 22 -10.39 1.02 21.09
C LEU A 22 -9.85 0.00 22.09
N ALA A 23 -8.62 0.18 22.58
CA ALA A 23 -7.92 -0.80 23.38
C ALA A 23 -8.33 -0.94 24.87
N PRO A 24 -8.87 0.07 25.61
CA PRO A 24 -8.94 -0.03 27.05
C PRO A 24 -10.03 -0.96 27.56
N ASN A 25 -11.06 -1.33 26.77
CA ASN A 25 -12.18 -2.12 27.32
C ASN A 25 -12.75 -3.22 26.41
N ASP A 26 -12.31 -3.38 25.16
CA ASP A 26 -13.13 -4.14 24.22
C ASP A 26 -12.47 -5.42 23.73
N ALA A 27 -12.78 -6.53 24.42
CA ALA A 27 -12.55 -7.87 23.90
C ALA A 27 -13.14 -8.02 22.50
N ALA A 28 -14.22 -7.29 22.16
CA ALA A 28 -14.79 -7.28 20.83
C ALA A 28 -13.89 -6.55 19.83
N ALA A 29 -13.25 -5.43 20.17
CA ALA A 29 -12.30 -4.77 19.27
C ALA A 29 -11.08 -5.65 18.97
N ARG A 30 -10.57 -6.38 19.98
CA ARG A 30 -9.52 -7.38 19.77
C ARG A 30 -10.02 -8.55 18.93
N ALA A 31 -11.25 -9.03 19.18
CA ALA A 31 -11.85 -10.11 18.40
C ALA A 31 -12.07 -9.72 16.93
N VAL A 32 -12.51 -8.48 16.65
CA VAL A 32 -12.65 -7.93 15.30
C VAL A 32 -11.29 -7.85 14.62
N CYS A 33 -10.28 -7.29 15.29
CA CYS A 33 -8.93 -7.23 14.74
C CYS A 33 -8.36 -8.62 14.44
N LEU A 34 -8.58 -9.60 15.34
CA LEU A 34 -8.14 -10.98 15.13
C LEU A 34 -8.92 -11.68 14.01
N ALA A 35 -10.23 -11.44 13.90
CA ALA A 35 -11.06 -11.95 12.81
C ALA A 35 -10.60 -11.41 11.45
N ASP A 36 -10.12 -10.16 11.40
CA ASP A 36 -9.53 -9.53 10.22
C ASP A 36 -8.04 -9.87 10.03
N GLY A 37 -7.50 -10.84 10.77
CA GLY A 37 -6.12 -11.31 10.63
C GLY A 37 -5.05 -10.35 11.18
N ILE A 38 -5.45 -9.29 11.89
CA ILE A 38 -4.53 -8.38 12.57
C ILE A 38 -4.04 -9.04 13.86
N GLY A 39 -2.88 -9.66 13.80
CA GLY A 39 -2.26 -10.29 14.96
C GLY A 39 -2.05 -9.32 16.13
N VAL A 40 -2.15 -9.80 17.37
CA VAL A 40 -1.99 -9.02 18.62
C VAL A 40 -0.71 -8.17 18.64
N ARG A 41 0.36 -8.68 18.02
CA ARG A 41 1.64 -7.98 17.90
C ARG A 41 1.53 -6.68 17.09
N HIS A 42 0.70 -6.64 16.05
CA HIS A 42 0.49 -5.44 15.24
C HIS A 42 -0.28 -4.37 16.01
N LEU A 43 -1.31 -4.77 16.76
CA LEU A 43 -2.03 -3.88 17.67
C LEU A 43 -1.09 -3.27 18.73
N ALA A 44 -0.30 -4.10 19.40
CA ALA A 44 0.66 -3.63 20.39
C ALA A 44 1.69 -2.64 19.79
N ARG A 45 2.15 -2.89 18.55
CA ARG A 45 3.03 -1.96 17.84
C ARG A 45 2.34 -0.64 17.49
N ALA A 46 1.08 -0.68 17.06
CA ALA A 46 0.28 0.50 16.75
C ALA A 46 0.07 1.38 17.99
N ILE A 47 -0.33 0.77 19.11
CA ILE A 47 -0.47 1.44 20.42
C ILE A 47 0.86 2.07 20.85
N ALA A 48 1.97 1.33 20.70
CA ALA A 48 3.31 1.83 20.95
C ALA A 48 3.83 2.83 19.90
N ARG A 49 2.98 3.29 18.95
CA ARG A 49 3.28 4.26 17.89
C ARG A 49 4.46 3.86 17.00
N ARG A 50 4.73 2.56 16.91
CA ARG A 50 5.78 2.00 16.07
C ARG A 50 5.30 1.87 14.63
N ALA A 51 6.22 1.94 13.69
CA ALA A 51 5.91 1.73 12.29
C ALA A 51 5.34 0.32 12.06
N LEU A 52 4.30 0.25 11.23
CA LEU A 52 3.66 -0.96 10.72
C LEU A 52 3.99 -1.10 9.23
N SER A 53 3.98 -2.32 8.71
CA SER A 53 3.93 -2.58 7.26
C SER A 53 2.57 -2.17 6.69
N ALA A 54 2.47 -2.08 5.36
CA ALA A 54 1.28 -1.56 4.68
C ALA A 54 0.03 -2.39 5.01
N ASP A 55 0.10 -3.72 4.94
CA ASP A 55 -1.05 -4.60 5.17
C ASP A 55 -1.69 -4.41 6.57
N PRO A 56 -0.97 -4.58 7.70
CA PRO A 56 -1.56 -4.39 9.02
C PRO A 56 -1.96 -2.93 9.28
N HIS A 57 -1.31 -1.95 8.64
CA HIS A 57 -1.72 -0.55 8.75
C HIS A 57 -3.08 -0.32 8.09
N LEU A 58 -3.25 -0.80 6.86
CA LEU A 58 -4.50 -0.70 6.11
C LEU A 58 -5.62 -1.46 6.82
N ALA A 59 -5.37 -2.71 7.23
CA ALA A 59 -6.35 -3.50 7.96
C ALA A 59 -6.79 -2.79 9.25
N LEU A 60 -5.87 -2.17 9.98
CA LEU A 60 -6.22 -1.41 11.17
C LEU A 60 -7.06 -0.18 10.82
N CYS A 61 -6.69 0.60 9.81
CA CYS A 61 -7.46 1.78 9.38
C CYS A 61 -8.88 1.40 8.89
N ALA A 62 -9.01 0.25 8.23
CA ALA A 62 -10.27 -0.34 7.82
C ALA A 62 -11.20 -0.66 9.01
N VAL A 63 -10.69 -1.36 10.03
CA VAL A 63 -11.42 -1.64 11.27
C VAL A 63 -11.85 -0.35 11.96
N LEU A 64 -10.95 0.64 11.99
CA LEU A 64 -11.19 1.98 12.53
C LEU A 64 -12.17 2.81 11.69
N LYS A 65 -12.48 2.38 10.46
CA LYS A 65 -13.24 3.13 9.47
C LYS A 65 -12.65 4.52 9.20
N VAL A 66 -11.32 4.61 9.16
CA VAL A 66 -10.58 5.84 8.83
C VAL A 66 -9.74 5.66 7.58
N ASP A 67 -9.52 6.76 6.86
CA ASP A 67 -8.63 6.82 5.71
C ASP A 67 -7.17 6.60 6.16
N PRO A 68 -6.43 5.65 5.55
CA PRO A 68 -5.05 5.34 5.95
C PRO A 68 -4.05 6.49 5.78
N VAL A 69 -4.36 7.49 4.95
CA VAL A 69 -3.48 8.66 4.69
C VAL A 69 -3.82 9.82 5.62
N THR A 70 -5.05 10.32 5.58
CA THR A 70 -5.50 11.49 6.35
C THR A 70 -5.95 11.16 7.77
N LEU A 71 -6.27 9.88 8.03
CA LEU A 71 -6.93 9.42 9.25
C LEU A 71 -8.24 10.17 9.52
N ALA A 72 -8.91 10.65 8.47
CA ALA A 72 -10.28 11.15 8.51
C ALA A 72 -11.26 9.97 8.42
N PRO A 73 -12.48 10.07 8.95
CA PRO A 73 -13.49 9.02 8.81
C PRO A 73 -13.77 8.68 7.34
N LEU A 74 -13.76 7.39 6.95
CA LEU A 74 -13.97 6.96 5.56
C LEU A 74 -15.32 7.43 4.99
N ARG A 75 -16.34 7.56 5.84
CA ARG A 75 -17.69 8.03 5.45
C ARG A 75 -17.71 9.50 4.98
N GLU A 76 -16.67 10.26 5.31
CA GLU A 76 -16.53 11.68 4.96
C GLU A 76 -15.74 11.87 3.66
N LEU A 77 -15.20 10.79 3.09
CA LEU A 77 -14.55 10.84 1.78
C LEU A 77 -15.61 11.01 0.68
N ALA A 78 -15.38 11.96 -0.23
CA ALA A 78 -16.22 12.17 -1.41
C ALA A 78 -16.33 10.91 -2.28
N ARG A 79 -15.27 10.08 -2.28
CA ARG A 79 -15.23 8.79 -2.96
C ARG A 79 -14.76 7.71 -1.98
N PRO A 80 -15.66 6.91 -1.40
CA PRO A 80 -15.25 5.80 -0.54
C PRO A 80 -14.53 4.71 -1.37
N PRO A 81 -13.55 4.01 -0.77
CA PRO A 81 -12.84 2.93 -1.44
C PRO A 81 -13.78 1.75 -1.76
N ARG A 82 -13.49 1.03 -2.85
CA ARG A 82 -14.32 -0.07 -3.36
C ARG A 82 -14.23 -1.34 -2.52
N ALA A 83 -13.09 -1.56 -1.88
CA ALA A 83 -12.83 -2.65 -0.96
C ALA A 83 -12.16 -2.07 0.28
N VAL A 84 -12.44 -2.63 1.46
CA VAL A 84 -11.90 -2.10 2.72
C VAL A 84 -11.04 -3.15 3.45
N ALA A 85 -10.84 -4.34 2.90
CA ALA A 85 -10.09 -5.37 3.61
C ALA A 85 -9.46 -6.38 2.64
N GLY A 86 -8.18 -6.68 2.87
CA GLY A 86 -7.38 -7.65 2.13
C GLY A 86 -5.90 -7.27 2.12
N PRO A 87 -5.00 -8.23 1.83
CA PRO A 87 -3.59 -7.91 1.62
C PRO A 87 -3.41 -7.01 0.39
N VAL A 88 -2.35 -6.20 0.40
CA VAL A 88 -1.96 -5.36 -0.75
C VAL A 88 -1.66 -6.26 -1.95
N ALA A 89 -2.33 -5.99 -3.06
CA ALA A 89 -2.10 -6.65 -4.34
C ALA A 89 -0.92 -5.96 -5.04
N TRP A 90 0.31 -6.25 -4.58
CA TRP A 90 1.53 -5.61 -5.09
C TRP A 90 1.72 -5.76 -6.60
N TRP A 91 1.30 -6.90 -7.18
CA TRP A 91 1.32 -7.09 -8.63
C TRP A 91 0.41 -6.10 -9.37
N HIS A 92 -0.77 -5.79 -8.82
CA HIS A 92 -1.72 -4.86 -9.43
C HIS A 92 -1.17 -3.43 -9.37
N LEU A 93 -0.58 -3.05 -8.24
CA LEU A 93 0.13 -1.79 -8.10
C LEU A 93 1.27 -1.67 -9.12
N ALA A 94 2.07 -2.74 -9.27
CA ALA A 94 3.17 -2.79 -10.22
C ALA A 94 2.73 -2.57 -11.68
N VAL A 95 1.66 -3.26 -12.11
CA VAL A 95 1.09 -3.06 -13.46
C VAL A 95 0.63 -1.62 -13.64
N GLY A 96 -0.07 -1.05 -12.64
CA GLY A 96 -0.49 0.35 -12.68
C GLY A 96 0.68 1.31 -12.82
N LEU A 97 1.78 1.09 -12.08
CA LEU A 97 2.98 1.93 -12.15
C LEU A 97 3.62 1.88 -13.54
N VAL A 98 3.77 0.69 -14.12
CA VAL A 98 4.32 0.52 -15.47
C VAL A 98 3.43 1.23 -16.49
N ILE A 99 2.12 0.97 -16.48
CA ILE A 99 1.18 1.60 -17.41
C ILE A 99 1.24 3.13 -17.29
N LYS A 100 1.16 3.68 -16.07
CA LYS A 100 1.19 5.14 -15.88
C LYS A 100 2.51 5.74 -16.38
N ARG A 101 3.64 5.10 -16.08
CA ARG A 101 4.96 5.56 -16.52
C ARG A 101 5.08 5.58 -18.04
N GLU A 102 4.63 4.51 -18.71
CA GLU A 102 4.67 4.40 -20.17
C GLU A 102 3.73 5.40 -20.85
N VAL A 103 2.51 5.57 -20.32
CA VAL A 103 1.54 6.58 -20.83
C VAL A 103 2.08 8.00 -20.68
N ASP A 104 2.66 8.32 -19.52
CA ASP A 104 3.26 9.63 -19.25
C ASP A 104 4.62 9.83 -19.95
N ARG A 105 5.18 8.77 -20.57
CA ARG A 105 6.49 8.75 -21.23
C ARG A 105 7.63 9.30 -20.35
N ILE A 106 7.63 8.94 -19.06
CA ILE A 106 8.67 9.39 -18.12
C ILE A 106 9.66 8.27 -17.79
N ALA A 107 10.93 8.64 -17.60
CA ALA A 107 11.94 7.69 -17.15
C ALA A 107 11.72 7.31 -15.68
N ILE A 108 12.21 6.12 -15.29
CA ILE A 108 12.10 5.62 -13.90
C ILE A 108 12.67 6.63 -12.88
N ARG A 109 13.78 7.30 -13.21
CA ARG A 109 14.39 8.31 -12.33
C ARG A 109 13.46 9.49 -12.10
N ASP A 110 12.79 9.97 -13.14
CA ASP A 110 11.87 11.10 -13.06
C ASP A 110 10.58 10.69 -12.33
N ALA A 111 10.06 9.49 -12.60
CA ALA A 111 8.92 8.95 -11.87
C ALA A 111 9.22 8.81 -10.37
N ALA A 112 10.38 8.26 -10.01
CA ALA A 112 10.84 8.15 -8.62
C ALA A 112 10.98 9.52 -7.96
N ALA A 113 11.53 10.51 -8.67
CA ALA A 113 11.65 11.88 -8.18
C ALA A 113 10.28 12.53 -7.95
N ARG A 114 9.30 12.34 -8.85
CA ARG A 114 7.92 12.85 -8.70
C ARG A 114 7.24 12.35 -7.43
N VAL A 115 7.52 11.11 -7.02
CA VAL A 115 6.98 10.51 -5.80
C VAL A 115 7.93 10.63 -4.60
N ALA A 116 9.03 11.38 -4.73
CA ALA A 116 10.06 11.54 -3.72
C ALA A 116 10.59 10.19 -3.16
N LEU A 117 10.78 9.20 -4.02
CA LEU A 117 11.38 7.90 -3.69
C LEU A 117 12.74 7.74 -4.37
N SER A 118 13.56 6.83 -3.84
CA SER A 118 14.76 6.40 -4.56
C SER A 118 14.36 5.61 -5.82
N PRO A 119 15.14 5.69 -6.91
CA PRO A 119 14.90 4.85 -8.10
C PRO A 119 14.87 3.36 -7.77
N ALA A 120 15.71 2.91 -6.82
CA ALA A 120 15.72 1.51 -6.39
C ALA A 120 14.41 1.08 -5.70
N THR A 121 13.80 1.96 -4.90
CA THR A 121 12.49 1.70 -4.28
C THR A 121 11.39 1.65 -5.34
N PHE A 122 11.42 2.57 -6.31
CA PHE A 122 10.45 2.59 -7.40
C PHE A 122 10.52 1.31 -8.26
N VAL A 123 11.72 0.89 -8.65
CA VAL A 123 11.95 -0.36 -9.39
C VAL A 123 11.45 -1.58 -8.62
N ARG A 124 11.68 -1.63 -7.30
CA ARG A 124 11.13 -2.72 -6.46
C ARG A 124 9.60 -2.75 -6.52
N ALA A 125 8.96 -1.59 -6.46
CA ALA A 125 7.50 -1.50 -6.57
C ALA A 125 6.99 -1.89 -7.96
N GLU A 126 7.62 -1.44 -9.05
CA GLU A 126 7.29 -1.88 -10.42
C GLU A 126 7.52 -3.38 -10.64
N GLN A 127 8.35 -4.02 -9.81
CA GLN A 127 8.54 -5.48 -9.82
C GLN A 127 7.52 -6.22 -8.94
N GLY A 128 6.53 -5.55 -8.36
CA GLY A 128 5.54 -6.17 -7.48
C GLY A 128 6.09 -6.55 -6.11
N ARG A 129 7.22 -5.97 -5.69
CA ARG A 129 7.78 -6.22 -4.35
C ARG A 129 7.19 -5.26 -3.33
N ALA A 130 6.96 -5.77 -2.13
CA ALA A 130 6.52 -4.95 -1.01
C ALA A 130 7.53 -3.83 -0.70
N VAL A 131 7.01 -2.64 -0.43
CA VAL A 131 7.76 -1.45 0.00
C VAL A 131 7.26 -0.96 1.36
N SER A 132 7.91 0.06 1.91
CA SER A 132 7.43 0.68 3.15
C SER A 132 6.03 1.27 2.95
N THR A 133 5.27 1.37 4.05
CA THR A 133 3.92 1.94 4.06
C THR A 133 3.88 3.37 3.49
N ASP A 134 4.90 4.18 3.80
CA ASP A 134 5.03 5.53 3.25
C ASP A 134 5.24 5.53 1.73
N ALA A 135 6.16 4.68 1.24
CA ALA A 135 6.38 4.54 -0.20
C ALA A 135 5.11 4.06 -0.91
N PHE A 136 4.39 3.11 -0.31
CA PHE A 136 3.12 2.62 -0.83
C PHE A 136 2.08 3.74 -0.98
N PHE A 137 1.89 4.62 0.01
CA PHE A 137 0.93 5.73 -0.12
C PHE A 137 1.33 6.74 -1.18
N ARG A 138 2.61 7.04 -1.32
CA ARG A 138 3.12 7.93 -2.37
C ARG A 138 2.89 7.34 -3.76
N LEU A 139 3.09 6.02 -3.92
CA LEU A 139 2.80 5.31 -5.16
C LEU A 139 1.31 5.27 -5.47
N CYS A 140 0.44 5.10 -4.45
CA CYS A 140 -1.00 5.20 -4.63
C CYS A 140 -1.42 6.61 -5.10
N GLY A 141 -0.85 7.65 -4.49
CA GLY A 141 -1.05 9.03 -4.92
C GLY A 141 -0.58 9.28 -6.35
N PHE A 142 0.55 8.71 -6.75
CA PHE A 142 1.02 8.77 -8.13
C PHE A 142 0.02 8.16 -9.12
N LEU A 143 -0.64 7.06 -8.74
CA LEU A 143 -1.64 6.39 -9.57
C LEU A 143 -3.06 7.01 -9.47
N ASP A 144 -3.23 8.09 -8.72
CA ASP A 144 -4.55 8.66 -8.40
C ASP A 144 -5.50 7.59 -7.79
N LEU A 145 -4.93 6.67 -7.01
CA LEU A 145 -5.59 5.52 -6.43
C LEU A 145 -5.70 5.67 -4.91
N HIS A 146 -6.87 5.34 -4.35
CA HIS A 146 -7.01 5.24 -2.91
C HIS A 146 -6.24 4.01 -2.39
N PRO A 147 -5.48 4.04 -1.27
CA PRO A 147 -4.68 2.90 -0.84
C PRO A 147 -5.46 1.59 -0.64
N HIS A 148 -6.71 1.68 -0.18
CA HIS A 148 -7.63 0.55 -0.09
C HIS A 148 -8.09 -0.03 -1.44
N ASP A 149 -8.05 0.74 -2.54
CA ASP A 149 -8.33 0.21 -3.87
C ASP A 149 -7.16 -0.63 -4.43
N ALA A 150 -5.98 -0.57 -3.79
CA ALA A 150 -4.81 -1.40 -4.12
C ALA A 150 -4.76 -2.72 -3.32
N THR A 151 -5.77 -3.02 -2.50
CA THR A 151 -5.86 -4.29 -1.77
C THR A 151 -6.71 -5.31 -2.52
N ALA A 152 -6.41 -6.59 -2.32
CA ALA A 152 -7.32 -7.65 -2.75
C ALA A 152 -8.69 -7.52 -2.08
N ARG A 153 -9.72 -8.15 -2.66
CA ARG A 153 -11.08 -8.16 -2.10
C ARG A 153 -11.09 -8.95 -0.79
N ALA A 154 -11.95 -8.54 0.15
CA ALA A 154 -12.16 -9.26 1.39
C ALA A 154 -12.56 -10.72 1.09
N GLY A 155 -11.88 -11.67 1.72
CA GLY A 155 -12.07 -13.11 1.51
C GLY A 155 -11.16 -13.74 0.45
N ALA A 156 -10.32 -12.96 -0.25
CA ALA A 156 -9.24 -13.55 -1.04
C ALA A 156 -8.24 -14.26 -0.12
N ASP A 157 -7.84 -15.48 -0.48
CA ASP A 157 -6.83 -16.22 0.29
C ASP A 157 -5.50 -15.45 0.25
N PRO A 158 -4.93 -15.06 1.42
CA PRO A 158 -3.62 -14.41 1.47
C PRO A 158 -2.53 -15.20 0.74
N HIS A 159 -2.60 -16.54 0.73
CA HIS A 159 -1.65 -17.39 0.01
C HIS A 159 -1.80 -17.27 -1.50
N GLU A 160 -3.01 -17.16 -2.02
CA GLU A 160 -3.25 -16.91 -3.44
C GLU A 160 -2.75 -15.53 -3.87
N VAL A 161 -3.01 -14.50 -3.05
CA VAL A 161 -2.52 -13.15 -3.34
C VAL A 161 -0.98 -13.10 -3.29
N ALA A 162 -0.37 -13.79 -2.33
CA ALA A 162 1.08 -13.93 -2.25
C ALA A 162 1.64 -14.70 -3.46
N ALA A 163 0.99 -15.79 -3.87
CA ALA A 163 1.38 -16.56 -5.06
C ALA A 163 1.27 -15.72 -6.33
N ALA A 164 0.21 -14.93 -6.49
CA ALA A 164 0.04 -14.01 -7.62
C ALA A 164 1.13 -12.93 -7.63
N ASN A 165 1.44 -12.34 -6.47
CA ASN A 165 2.54 -11.39 -6.32
C ASN A 165 3.88 -12.01 -6.77
N VAL A 166 4.17 -13.25 -6.36
CA VAL A 166 5.39 -13.97 -6.75
C VAL A 166 5.40 -14.31 -8.25
N ALA A 167 4.28 -14.81 -8.78
CA ALA A 167 4.15 -15.23 -10.18
C ALA A 167 4.39 -14.05 -11.14
N VAL A 168 3.79 -12.89 -10.87
CA VAL A 168 4.01 -11.69 -11.69
C VAL A 168 5.45 -11.20 -11.56
N THR A 169 6.01 -11.18 -10.36
CA THR A 169 7.42 -10.82 -10.14
C THR A 169 8.36 -11.72 -10.98
N SER A 170 8.06 -13.02 -11.05
CA SER A 170 8.85 -13.97 -11.85
C SER A 170 8.75 -13.72 -13.35
N HIS A 171 7.55 -13.45 -13.88
CA HIS A 171 7.34 -13.18 -15.30
C HIS A 171 8.03 -11.89 -15.75
N VAL A 172 7.92 -10.81 -14.96
CA VAL A 172 8.59 -9.54 -15.27
C VAL A 172 10.12 -9.72 -15.32
N ARG A 173 10.69 -10.54 -14.41
CA ARG A 173 12.13 -10.85 -14.43
C ARG A 173 12.54 -11.68 -15.64
N THR A 174 11.75 -12.69 -16.01
CA THR A 174 12.05 -13.56 -17.15
C THR A 174 11.96 -12.79 -18.47
N ALA A 175 10.96 -11.92 -18.64
CA ALA A 175 10.85 -11.06 -19.81
C ALA A 175 12.06 -10.12 -19.94
N ALA A 176 12.46 -9.47 -18.84
CA ALA A 176 13.65 -8.62 -18.82
C ALA A 176 14.95 -9.39 -19.13
N ALA A 177 15.10 -10.62 -18.63
CA ALA A 177 16.27 -11.45 -18.86
C ALA A 177 16.36 -12.01 -20.30
N ALA A 178 15.22 -12.22 -20.96
CA ALA A 178 15.16 -12.74 -22.32
C ALA A 178 15.52 -11.69 -23.40
N GLY A 179 15.86 -10.45 -23.02
CA GLY A 179 16.06 -9.35 -23.98
C GLY A 179 14.77 -8.96 -24.71
N LEU A 180 13.63 -9.57 -24.34
CA LEU A 180 12.30 -9.11 -24.64
C LEU A 180 12.08 -7.86 -23.78
N GLY A 181 12.68 -6.74 -24.21
CA GLY A 181 12.36 -5.43 -23.69
C GLY A 181 10.86 -5.29 -23.79
N CYS A 182 10.16 -5.46 -22.67
CA CYS A 182 8.70 -5.57 -22.68
C CYS A 182 8.04 -4.29 -23.20
N PHE A 183 8.78 -3.20 -23.37
CA PHE A 183 8.35 -1.97 -24.04
C PHE A 183 9.55 -1.13 -24.53
N THR A 184 10.54 -1.71 -25.22
CA THR A 184 11.61 -0.90 -25.87
C THR A 184 11.27 -0.54 -27.32
N GLY A 185 9.99 -0.62 -27.71
CA GLY A 185 9.55 -0.13 -29.00
C GLY A 185 9.82 1.37 -29.07
N ASP A 186 10.75 1.76 -29.95
CA ASP A 186 10.86 3.10 -30.50
C ASP A 186 9.49 3.48 -31.08
N ILE A 187 8.61 4.08 -30.27
CA ILE A 187 7.42 4.78 -30.75
C ILE A 187 7.92 6.16 -31.19
N ARG A 188 8.43 6.22 -32.42
CA ARG A 188 8.67 7.49 -33.12
C ARG A 188 7.36 8.08 -33.60
#